data_AF-A0A2W0CBW0-F1
#
_entry.id   AF-A0A2W0CBW0-F1
#
_cell.length_a   1.000
_cell.length_b   1.000
_cell.length_c   1.000
_cell.angle_alpha   90.00
_cell.angle_beta   90.00
_cell.angle_gamma   90.00
#
_symmetry.space_group_name_H-M   'P 1'
#
loop_
_entity.id
_entity.type
_entity.pdbx_description
1 polymer ?
#
loop_
_entity_poly.entity_id
_entity_poly.type
_entity_poly.pdbx_seq_one_letter_code
_entity_poly.pdbx_strand_id
1 'polypeptide(L)'
;MNRKRKLILGIVILLALVATAIPVYISQQHTTFRAEVTDHMTMLDKFDRLEITRFSSTSGDREEVIIKDAAEIQDFLKDYKDIELKKINQRDTERESPYYYEWRLMINKEEREINGFGITLYNKHSMTIYNGNDTRDKLQDYKVSQDMNWYKMERLFEGIKEEES
;
A
#
# COMPACT_ATOMS: atom_id res chain seq x y z
N MET A 1 -2.66 -10.31 53.69
CA MET A 1 -2.11 -10.99 52.49
C MET A 1 -0.59 -10.89 52.48
N ASN A 2 0.12 -12.01 52.55
CA ASN A 2 1.59 -12.06 52.74
C ASN A 2 2.33 -11.41 51.55
N ARG A 3 3.46 -10.73 51.79
CA ARG A 3 4.26 -10.03 50.76
C ARG A 3 4.54 -10.91 49.53
N LYS A 4 4.83 -12.20 49.74
CA LYS A 4 5.02 -13.19 48.67
C LYS A 4 3.78 -13.36 47.77
N ARG A 5 2.57 -13.37 48.33
CA ARG A 5 1.32 -13.49 47.56
C ARG A 5 1.01 -12.21 46.76
N LYS A 6 1.32 -11.03 47.30
CA LYS A 6 1.21 -9.76 46.56
C LYS A 6 2.16 -9.70 45.37
N LEU A 7 3.38 -10.18 45.55
CA LEU A 7 4.42 -10.18 44.52
C LEU A 7 4.08 -11.18 43.40
N ILE A 8 3.62 -12.38 43.74
CA ILE A 8 3.14 -13.37 42.75
C ILE A 8 1.93 -12.83 41.98
N LEU A 9 0.95 -12.22 42.66
CA LEU A 9 -0.22 -11.64 42.00
C LEU A 9 0.17 -10.51 41.04
N GLY A 10 1.13 -9.67 41.42
CA GLY A 10 1.67 -8.62 40.54
C GLY A 10 2.33 -9.17 39.28
N ILE A 11 3.13 -10.24 39.41
CA ILE A 11 3.76 -10.91 38.25
C ILE A 11 2.70 -11.51 37.32
N VAL A 12 1.68 -12.17 37.87
CA VAL A 12 0.59 -12.77 37.07
C VAL A 12 -0.18 -11.71 36.29
N ILE A 13 -0.50 -10.57 36.93
CA ILE A 13 -1.18 -9.45 36.24
C ILE A 13 -0.31 -8.88 35.13
N LEU A 14 0.99 -8.71 35.37
CA LEU A 14 1.93 -8.20 34.36
C LEU A 14 2.02 -9.16 33.15
N LEU A 15 2.13 -10.47 33.40
CA LEU A 15 2.16 -11.48 32.34
C LEU A 15 0.85 -11.52 31.55
N ALA A 16 -0.30 -11.38 32.22
CA ALA A 16 -1.60 -11.32 31.55
C ALA A 16 -1.73 -10.08 30.64
N LEU A 17 -1.21 -8.92 31.07
CA LEU A 17 -1.18 -7.70 30.25
C LEU A 17 -0.25 -7.84 29.04
N VAL A 18 0.93 -8.42 29.22
CA VAL A 18 1.87 -8.66 28.11
C VAL A 18 1.31 -9.68 27.12
N ALA A 19 0.67 -10.74 27.61
CA ALA A 19 0.07 -11.78 26.78
C ALA A 19 -1.09 -11.26 25.90
N THR A 20 -1.80 -10.22 26.31
CA THR A 20 -2.88 -9.61 25.52
C THR A 20 -2.42 -8.43 24.67
N ALA A 21 -1.47 -7.62 25.17
CA ALA A 21 -1.00 -6.43 24.45
C ALA A 21 -0.17 -6.78 23.20
N ILE A 22 0.68 -7.81 23.26
CA ILE A 22 1.55 -8.18 22.14
C ILE A 22 0.75 -8.65 20.90
N PRO A 23 -0.22 -9.59 21.01
CA PRO A 23 -1.00 -10.03 19.85
C PRO A 23 -1.84 -8.90 19.24
N VAL A 24 -2.42 -8.04 20.08
CA VAL A 24 -3.21 -6.88 19.61
C VAL A 24 -2.33 -5.91 18.83
N TYR A 25 -1.14 -5.61 19.35
CA TYR A 25 -0.19 -4.72 18.68
C TYR A 25 0.29 -5.30 17.33
N ILE A 26 0.61 -6.60 17.28
CA ILE A 26 0.99 -7.27 16.04
C ILE A 26 -0.18 -7.26 15.05
N SER A 27 -1.40 -7.58 15.49
CA SER A 27 -2.58 -7.58 14.63
C SER A 27 -2.87 -6.19 14.02
N GLN A 28 -2.54 -5.10 14.71
CA GLN A 28 -2.71 -3.74 14.18
C GLN A 28 -1.65 -3.37 13.14
N GLN A 29 -0.54 -4.10 13.06
CA GLN A 29 0.51 -3.87 12.07
C GLN A 29 0.21 -4.57 10.74
N HIS A 30 -0.58 -5.64 10.74
CA HIS A 30 -0.89 -6.42 9.53
C HIS A 30 -2.22 -5.96 8.91
N THR A 31 -2.20 -5.65 7.62
CA THR A 31 -3.34 -5.22 6.82
C THR A 31 -3.22 -5.79 5.41
N THR A 32 -4.15 -5.46 4.53
CA THR A 32 -4.08 -5.83 3.10
C THR A 32 -4.16 -4.59 2.24
N PHE A 33 -3.64 -4.64 1.02
CA PHE A 33 -3.82 -3.58 0.03
C PHE A 33 -5.30 -3.26 -0.17
N ARG A 34 -6.16 -4.29 -0.19
CA ARG A 34 -7.61 -4.07 -0.28
C ARG A 34 -8.11 -3.20 0.86
N ALA A 35 -7.73 -3.52 2.10
CA ALA A 35 -8.15 -2.80 3.29
C ALA A 35 -7.69 -1.32 3.29
N GLU A 36 -6.49 -1.05 2.75
CA GLU A 36 -5.90 0.30 2.76
C GLU A 36 -6.33 1.18 1.58
N VAL A 37 -6.60 0.60 0.41
CA VAL A 37 -6.82 1.36 -0.84
C VAL A 37 -8.23 1.21 -1.38
N THR A 38 -8.89 0.08 -1.10
CA THR A 38 -10.13 -0.30 -1.80
C THR A 38 -11.26 -0.74 -0.85
N ASP A 39 -11.10 -0.55 0.46
CA ASP A 39 -12.17 -0.84 1.41
C ASP A 39 -13.10 0.38 1.43
N HIS A 40 -14.33 0.33 0.96
CA HIS A 40 -15.20 -0.77 0.60
C HIS A 40 -15.18 -1.02 -0.93
N MET A 41 -15.44 -2.25 -1.41
CA MET A 41 -15.62 -2.57 -2.85
C MET A 41 -16.56 -1.61 -3.61
N THR A 42 -17.36 -0.82 -2.89
CA THR A 42 -18.13 0.35 -3.35
C THR A 42 -17.29 1.61 -3.68
N MET A 43 -15.97 1.51 -3.79
CA MET A 43 -15.11 2.60 -4.27
C MET A 43 -14.45 2.29 -5.61
N LEU A 44 -14.45 1.02 -6.03
CA LEU A 44 -13.90 0.64 -7.34
C LEU A 44 -14.70 1.27 -8.51
N ASP A 45 -16.00 1.44 -8.32
CA ASP A 45 -16.91 2.16 -9.22
C ASP A 45 -16.75 3.69 -9.17
N LYS A 46 -15.98 4.20 -8.21
CA LYS A 46 -15.74 5.64 -8.04
C LYS A 46 -14.39 6.09 -8.61
N PHE A 47 -13.50 5.16 -8.94
CA PHE A 47 -12.25 5.49 -9.61
C PHE A 47 -12.53 5.93 -11.04
N ASP A 48 -12.11 7.14 -11.36
CA ASP A 48 -12.26 7.76 -12.67
C ASP A 48 -11.05 7.46 -13.56
N ARG A 49 -9.86 7.42 -12.95
CA ARG A 49 -8.63 7.08 -13.63
C ARG A 49 -7.56 6.57 -12.68
N LEU A 50 -6.69 5.75 -13.25
CA LEU A 50 -5.45 5.29 -12.66
C LEU A 50 -4.29 5.83 -13.51
N GLU A 51 -3.51 6.73 -12.93
CA GLU A 51 -2.26 7.20 -13.53
C GLU A 51 -1.11 6.39 -12.95
N ILE A 52 -0.31 5.77 -13.80
CA ILE A 52 0.88 5.02 -13.41
C ILE A 52 2.08 5.72 -14.03
N THR A 53 2.97 6.24 -13.20
CA THR A 53 4.24 6.80 -13.63
C THR A 53 5.38 5.84 -13.31
N ARG A 54 6.25 5.59 -14.29
CA ARG A 54 7.55 4.93 -14.10
C ARG A 54 8.65 5.99 -14.10
N PHE A 55 9.54 5.92 -13.11
CA PHE A 55 10.69 6.81 -12.98
C PHE A 55 11.99 6.03 -13.10
N SER A 56 12.84 6.44 -14.03
CA SER A 56 14.21 5.94 -14.15
C SER A 56 15.08 6.56 -13.08
N SER A 57 15.67 5.71 -12.24
CA SER A 57 16.61 6.14 -11.22
C SER A 57 18.00 6.48 -11.74
N THR A 58 18.31 6.09 -12.98
CA THR A 58 19.62 6.28 -13.61
C THR A 58 19.63 7.46 -14.57
N SER A 59 18.63 7.56 -15.44
CA SER A 59 18.52 8.64 -16.43
C SER A 59 17.66 9.82 -15.96
N GLY A 60 16.80 9.60 -14.94
CA GLY A 60 15.81 10.60 -14.51
C GLY A 60 14.59 10.69 -15.42
N ASP A 61 14.52 9.85 -16.46
CA ASP A 61 13.37 9.79 -17.36
C ASP A 61 12.08 9.41 -16.63
N ARG A 62 10.98 9.96 -17.13
CA ARG A 62 9.63 9.75 -16.61
C ARG A 62 8.73 9.34 -17.75
N GLU A 63 8.07 8.21 -17.58
CA GLU A 63 7.04 7.72 -18.50
C GLU A 63 5.73 7.56 -17.73
N GLU A 64 4.59 7.79 -18.37
CA GLU A 64 3.27 7.75 -17.73
C GLU A 64 2.26 6.98 -18.59
N VAL A 65 1.45 6.15 -17.92
CA VAL A 65 0.31 5.44 -18.49
C VAL A 65 -0.94 5.89 -17.74
N ILE A 66 -2.00 6.19 -18.48
CA ILE A 66 -3.28 6.62 -17.91
C ILE A 66 -4.36 5.63 -18.32
N ILE A 67 -4.93 4.91 -17.35
CA ILE A 67 -6.04 3.98 -17.53
C ILE A 67 -7.32 4.69 -17.06
N LYS A 68 -8.31 4.82 -17.95
CA LYS A 68 -9.60 5.48 -17.66
C LYS A 68 -10.78 4.53 -17.67
N ASP A 69 -10.64 3.37 -18.30
CA ASP A 69 -11.70 2.38 -18.30
C ASP A 69 -11.82 1.74 -16.91
N ALA A 70 -13.02 1.78 -16.34
CA ALA A 70 -13.25 1.30 -14.98
C ALA A 70 -13.04 -0.22 -14.86
N ALA A 71 -13.33 -1.00 -15.90
CA ALA A 71 -13.10 -2.44 -15.88
C ALA A 71 -11.60 -2.77 -15.97
N GLU A 72 -10.83 -2.02 -16.76
CA GLU A 72 -9.37 -2.12 -16.80
C GLU A 72 -8.72 -1.75 -15.46
N ILE A 73 -9.19 -0.67 -14.80
CA ILE A 73 -8.72 -0.31 -13.45
C ILE A 73 -9.01 -1.44 -12.46
N GLN A 74 -10.22 -2.01 -12.51
CA GLN A 74 -10.61 -3.11 -11.63
C GLN A 74 -9.76 -4.36 -11.85
N ASP A 75 -9.54 -4.76 -13.11
CA ASP A 75 -8.68 -5.90 -13.44
C ASP A 75 -7.22 -5.63 -13.05
N PHE A 76 -6.76 -4.40 -13.21
CA PHE A 76 -5.43 -4.01 -12.76
C PHE A 76 -5.29 -4.19 -11.24
N LEU A 77 -6.19 -3.60 -10.45
CA LEU A 77 -6.16 -3.67 -8.98
C LEU A 77 -6.44 -5.07 -8.42
N LYS A 78 -7.10 -5.94 -9.19
CA LYS A 78 -7.44 -7.31 -8.77
C LYS A 78 -6.20 -8.14 -8.44
N ASP A 79 -5.09 -7.90 -9.11
CA ASP A 79 -3.84 -8.64 -8.87
C ASP A 79 -3.13 -8.21 -7.57
N TYR A 80 -3.48 -7.03 -7.05
CA TYR A 80 -2.84 -6.44 -5.87
C TYR A 80 -3.72 -6.53 -4.61
N LYS A 81 -5.02 -6.80 -4.77
CA LYS A 81 -6.03 -6.74 -3.69
C LYS A 81 -5.67 -7.56 -2.44
N ASP A 82 -5.07 -8.74 -2.60
CA ASP A 82 -4.76 -9.65 -1.50
C ASP A 82 -3.30 -9.53 -1.03
N ILE A 83 -2.61 -8.45 -1.43
CA ILE A 83 -1.26 -8.16 -0.94
C ILE A 83 -1.28 -7.87 0.55
N GLU A 84 -0.59 -8.72 1.31
CA GLU A 84 -0.37 -8.54 2.74
C GLU A 84 0.66 -7.44 3.01
N LEU A 85 0.25 -6.48 3.82
CA LEU A 85 1.03 -5.31 4.17
C LEU A 85 1.31 -5.30 5.66
N LYS A 86 2.55 -5.00 6.03
CA LYS A 86 2.96 -4.77 7.42
C LYS A 86 3.38 -3.32 7.60
N LYS A 87 2.71 -2.58 8.47
CA LYS A 87 3.06 -1.19 8.83
C LYS A 87 4.50 -1.13 9.36
N ILE A 88 5.29 -0.23 8.81
CA ILE A 88 6.67 0.03 9.21
C ILE A 88 6.88 1.53 9.44
N ASN A 89 7.84 1.87 10.30
CA ASN A 89 8.20 3.27 10.60
C ASN A 89 9.32 3.80 9.70
N GLN A 90 10.03 2.89 9.02
CA GLN A 90 11.11 3.23 8.14
C GLN A 90 11.02 2.34 6.91
N ARG A 91 10.89 2.98 5.75
CA ARG A 91 10.83 2.30 4.48
C ARG A 91 12.18 1.71 4.07
N ASP A 92 12.14 0.53 3.47
CA ASP A 92 13.25 -0.02 2.72
C ASP A 92 13.33 0.64 1.34
N THR A 93 14.47 1.27 1.05
CA THR A 93 14.75 1.94 -0.22
C THR A 93 15.83 1.24 -1.03
N GLU A 94 16.23 0.03 -0.64
CA GLU A 94 17.17 -0.77 -1.43
C GLU A 94 16.57 -1.04 -2.81
N ARG A 95 17.37 -0.78 -3.86
CA ARG A 95 16.90 -0.81 -5.24
C ARG A 95 17.32 -2.11 -5.91
N GLU A 96 16.34 -2.94 -6.21
CA GLU A 96 16.51 -4.13 -7.05
C GLU A 96 16.27 -3.82 -8.54
N SER A 97 15.50 -2.77 -8.84
CA SER A 97 15.16 -2.32 -10.20
C SER A 97 15.72 -0.92 -10.45
N PRO A 98 16.12 -0.60 -11.71
CA PRO A 98 16.44 0.77 -12.09
C PRO A 98 15.21 1.69 -12.09
N TYR A 99 14.01 1.14 -11.90
CA TYR A 99 12.77 1.89 -11.89
C TYR A 99 12.08 1.84 -10.52
N TYR A 100 11.35 2.91 -10.20
CA TYR A 100 10.27 2.88 -9.22
C TYR A 100 8.97 3.35 -9.87
N TYR A 101 7.85 2.96 -9.27
CA TYR A 101 6.53 3.23 -9.83
C TYR A 101 5.70 4.07 -8.85
N GLU A 102 5.00 5.06 -9.37
CA GLU A 102 3.98 5.82 -8.64
C GLU A 102 2.63 5.60 -9.29
N TRP A 103 1.61 5.31 -8.49
CA TRP A 103 0.24 5.20 -8.93
C TRP A 103 -0.58 6.31 -8.29
N ARG A 104 -1.48 6.91 -9.06
CA ARG A 104 -2.49 7.84 -8.56
C ARG A 104 -3.86 7.33 -8.96
N LEU A 105 -4.61 6.88 -7.97
CA LEU A 105 -6.00 6.45 -8.10
C LEU A 105 -6.89 7.66 -7.80
N MET A 106 -7.49 8.21 -8.84
CA MET A 106 -8.32 9.41 -8.75
C MET A 106 -9.78 9.03 -8.61
N ILE A 107 -10.47 9.66 -7.66
CA ILE A 107 -11.90 9.44 -7.41
C ILE A 107 -12.66 10.67 -7.90
N ASN A 108 -13.67 10.48 -8.76
CA ASN A 108 -14.55 11.57 -9.16
C ASN A 108 -15.72 11.65 -8.18
N LYS A 109 -15.78 12.72 -7.39
CA LYS A 109 -16.91 13.02 -6.52
C LYS A 109 -17.43 14.41 -6.84
N GLU A 110 -18.53 14.46 -7.59
CA GLU A 110 -19.39 15.65 -7.77
C GLU A 110 -18.58 16.95 -7.92
N GLU A 111 -17.78 17.04 -9.00
CA GLU A 111 -17.09 18.26 -9.47
C GLU A 111 -15.95 18.81 -8.59
N ARG A 112 -15.49 18.05 -7.58
CA ARG A 112 -14.21 18.36 -6.91
C ARG A 112 -13.29 17.16 -7.02
N GLU A 113 -12.14 17.35 -7.68
CA GLU A 113 -11.03 16.42 -7.59
C GLU A 113 -10.57 16.37 -6.12
N ILE A 114 -11.08 15.40 -5.38
CA ILE A 114 -10.57 15.07 -4.06
C ILE A 114 -9.49 14.02 -4.31
N ASN A 115 -8.23 14.38 -4.03
CA ASN A 115 -7.08 13.49 -4.12
C ASN A 115 -7.45 12.11 -3.55
N GLY A 116 -7.48 11.08 -4.39
CA GLY A 116 -7.84 9.72 -3.97
C GLY A 116 -6.68 9.04 -3.25
N PHE A 117 -6.16 7.96 -3.82
CA PHE A 117 -5.01 7.25 -3.26
C PHE A 117 -3.76 7.50 -4.09
N GLY A 118 -2.65 7.78 -3.42
CA GLY A 118 -1.31 7.77 -4.03
C GLY A 118 -0.58 6.52 -3.55
N ILE A 119 0.00 5.74 -4.46
CA ILE A 119 0.77 4.55 -4.10
C ILE A 119 2.16 4.69 -4.69
N THR A 120 3.20 4.42 -3.90
CA THR A 120 4.57 4.43 -4.41
C THR A 120 5.22 3.08 -4.17
N LEU A 121 5.63 2.41 -5.24
CA LEU A 121 6.31 1.11 -5.18
C LEU A 121 7.80 1.34 -5.41
N TYR A 122 8.60 1.18 -4.35
CA TYR A 122 10.05 1.41 -4.41
C TYR A 122 10.80 0.17 -4.88
N ASN A 123 10.29 -1.00 -4.49
CA ASN A 123 10.75 -2.32 -4.90
C ASN A 123 9.62 -3.33 -4.66
N LYS A 124 9.87 -4.62 -4.89
CA LYS A 124 8.89 -5.70 -4.70
C LYS A 124 8.42 -5.90 -3.23
N HIS A 125 9.13 -5.32 -2.27
CA HIS A 125 8.93 -5.52 -0.82
C HIS A 125 8.52 -4.24 -0.07
N SER A 126 8.39 -3.10 -0.74
CA SER A 126 8.30 -1.79 -0.09
C SER A 126 7.29 -0.87 -0.78
N MET A 127 6.27 -0.45 -0.03
CA MET A 127 5.13 0.30 -0.55
C MET A 127 4.78 1.52 0.32
N THR A 128 4.72 2.65 -0.38
CA THR A 128 4.06 3.92 -0.12
C THR A 128 2.54 3.90 -0.20
N ILE A 129 1.72 4.14 0.83
CA ILE A 129 0.31 4.52 0.57
C ILE A 129 0.01 5.91 1.16
N TYR A 130 -0.43 6.80 0.29
CA TYR A 130 -1.09 8.05 0.61
C TYR A 130 -2.61 7.88 0.49
N ASN A 131 -3.36 8.23 1.54
CA ASN A 131 -4.82 8.27 1.51
C ASN A 131 -5.31 9.71 1.69
N GLY A 132 -5.85 10.30 0.62
CA GLY A 132 -6.35 11.67 0.67
C GLY A 132 -7.60 11.85 1.54
N ASN A 133 -8.35 10.77 1.81
CA ASN A 133 -9.53 10.78 2.67
C ASN A 133 -9.19 10.88 4.17
N ASP A 134 -7.97 10.52 4.56
CA ASP A 134 -7.57 10.56 5.96
C ASP A 134 -7.34 12.00 6.44
N THR A 135 -7.68 12.27 7.70
CA THR A 135 -7.54 13.61 8.31
C THR A 135 -6.19 13.80 9.00
N ARG A 136 -5.50 12.71 9.33
CA ARG A 136 -4.17 12.64 9.95
C ARG A 136 -3.42 11.44 9.39
N ASP A 137 -2.09 11.48 9.48
CA ASP A 137 -1.21 10.37 9.07
C ASP A 137 -1.54 9.84 7.68
N LYS A 138 -1.78 10.76 6.73
CA LYS A 138 -2.21 10.46 5.36
C LYS A 138 -1.21 9.60 4.59
N LEU A 139 0.02 9.42 5.08
CA LEU A 139 1.10 8.69 4.43
C LEU A 139 1.56 7.58 5.38
N GLN A 140 1.50 6.33 4.92
CA GLN A 140 1.94 5.18 5.70
C GLN A 140 2.85 4.29 4.87
N ASP A 141 3.96 3.86 5.49
CA ASP A 141 4.91 2.94 4.91
C ASP A 141 4.57 1.50 5.26
N TYR A 142 4.71 0.63 4.27
CA TYR A 142 4.40 -0.79 4.38
C TYR A 142 5.55 -1.65 3.85
N LYS A 143 5.85 -2.72 4.60
CA LYS A 143 6.56 -3.88 4.08
C LYS A 143 5.55 -4.82 3.43
N VAL A 144 5.82 -5.19 2.18
CA VAL A 144 5.04 -6.18 1.45
C VAL A 144 5.52 -7.58 1.87
N SER A 145 4.60 -8.41 2.36
CA SER A 145 4.95 -9.72 2.95
C SER A 145 5.16 -10.81 1.90
N GLN A 146 4.65 -10.59 0.67
CA GLN A 146 4.75 -11.50 -0.47
C GLN A 146 5.28 -10.77 -1.71
N ASP A 147 5.84 -11.50 -2.66
CA ASP A 147 6.32 -10.89 -3.89
C ASP A 147 5.14 -10.33 -4.70
N MET A 148 5.13 -9.00 -4.85
CA MET A 148 4.19 -8.30 -5.70
C MET A 148 4.46 -8.62 -7.17
N ASN A 149 3.41 -8.63 -8.01
CA ASN A 149 3.55 -8.81 -9.46
C ASN A 149 4.19 -7.57 -10.10
N TRP A 150 5.50 -7.45 -9.93
CA TRP A 150 6.33 -6.36 -10.44
C TRP A 150 6.42 -6.38 -11.97
N TYR A 151 6.41 -7.57 -12.56
CA TYR A 151 6.49 -7.75 -14.01
C TYR A 151 5.27 -7.20 -14.75
N LYS A 152 4.07 -7.20 -14.14
CA LYS A 152 2.90 -6.52 -14.71
C LYS A 152 3.15 -5.02 -14.90
N MET A 153 3.90 -4.40 -13.98
CA MET A 153 4.28 -2.99 -14.10
C MET A 153 5.27 -2.75 -15.23
N GLU A 154 6.29 -3.59 -15.34
CA GLU A 154 7.31 -3.46 -16.39
C GLU A 154 6.68 -3.57 -17.79
N ARG A 155 5.82 -4.58 -17.98
CA ARG A 155 5.15 -4.81 -19.28
C ARG A 155 4.22 -3.69 -19.71
N LEU A 156 3.57 -2.99 -18.78
CA LEU A 156 2.71 -1.85 -19.12
C LEU A 156 3.46 -0.79 -19.94
N PHE A 157 4.76 -0.63 -19.72
CA PHE A 157 5.60 0.33 -20.42
C PHE A 157 6.43 -0.29 -21.55
N GLU A 158 6.44 -1.61 -21.69
CA GLU A 158 7.04 -2.30 -22.84
C GLU A 158 6.07 -2.36 -24.02
N GLY A 159 4.78 -2.64 -23.77
CA GLY A 159 3.76 -2.67 -24.83
C GLY A 159 3.58 -1.33 -25.55
N ILE A 160 3.82 -0.20 -24.86
CA ILE A 160 3.79 1.14 -25.45
C ILE A 160 4.91 1.34 -26.48
N LYS A 161 6.07 0.71 -26.25
CA LYS A 161 7.20 0.81 -27.19
C LYS A 161 6.99 0.03 -28.48
N GLU A 162 6.12 -0.98 -28.49
CA GLU A 162 5.75 -1.75 -29.68
C GLU A 162 4.65 -1.07 -30.51
N GLU A 163 3.75 -0.30 -29.89
CA GLU A 163 2.72 0.48 -30.60
C GLU A 163 3.27 1.76 -31.25
N GLU A 164 4.41 2.27 -30.78
CA GLU A 164 5.11 3.45 -31.34
C GLU A 164 6.16 3.10 -32.42
N SER A 165 6.34 1.82 -32.79
CA SER A 165 7.36 1.35 -33.75
C SER A 165 6.82 0.98 -35.14
#